data_AF-A0A1H3MND1-F1
#
_entry.id   AF-A0A1H3MND1-F1
#
_cell.length_a   1.000
_cell.length_b   1.000
_cell.length_c   1.000
_cell.angle_alpha   90.00
_cell.angle_beta   90.00
_cell.angle_gamma   90.00
#
_symmetry.space_group_name_H-M   'P 1'
#
loop_
_entity.id
_entity.type
_entity.pdbx_description
1 polymer ?
#
loop_
_entity_poly.entity_id
_entity_poly.type
_entity_poly.pdbx_seq_one_letter_code
_entity_poly.pdbx_strand_id
1 'polypeptide(L)'
;MINVAVCDDEKLFLKMMKRYIERYFELRNIDYSIECFDSGKDLISISSGLSGFDIVFLDINMEDVDGIDVAKEIRKYSSSVFIVFVTAYIKYSLEGLRSMLSGIF
;
A
#
# COMPACT_ATOMS: atom_id res chain seq x y z
N MET A 1 2.09 -18.63 -1.74
CA MET A 1 2.20 -17.34 -2.44
C MET A 1 1.59 -16.23 -1.61
N ILE A 2 2.38 -15.21 -1.27
CA ILE A 2 1.90 -13.94 -0.70
C ILE A 2 1.76 -12.92 -1.83
N ASN A 3 0.60 -12.31 -1.97
CA ASN A 3 0.34 -11.29 -2.98
C ASN A 3 0.47 -9.89 -2.35
N VAL A 4 1.38 -9.09 -2.91
CA VAL A 4 1.69 -7.76 -2.40
C VAL A 4 1.40 -6.71 -3.46
N ALA A 5 0.74 -5.62 -3.06
CA ALA A 5 0.69 -4.39 -3.83
C ALA A 5 1.63 -3.36 -3.23
N VAL A 6 2.27 -2.55 -4.07
CA VAL A 6 3.04 -1.37 -3.67
C VAL A 6 2.52 -0.18 -4.47
N CYS A 7 2.14 0.91 -3.81
CA CYS A 7 1.60 2.11 -4.44
C CYS A 7 2.33 3.35 -3.94
N ASP A 8 2.99 4.04 -4.86
CA ASP A 8 3.81 5.25 -4.62
C ASP A 8 3.98 5.96 -5.98
N ASP A 9 3.61 7.24 -6.07
CA ASP A 9 3.71 8.03 -7.30
C ASP A 9 5.16 8.38 -7.66
N GLU A 10 6.08 8.30 -6.70
CA GLU A 10 7.50 8.46 -6.93
C GLU A 10 8.14 7.14 -7.36
N LYS A 11 8.32 6.98 -8.68
CA LYS A 11 8.88 5.77 -9.33
C LYS A 11 10.18 5.26 -8.73
N LEU A 12 11.01 6.14 -8.17
CA LEU A 12 12.25 5.73 -7.50
C LEU A 12 11.96 5.00 -6.19
N PHE A 13 11.07 5.52 -5.34
CA PHE A 13 10.65 4.87 -4.11
C PHE A 13 9.90 3.58 -4.39
N LEU A 14 8.99 3.57 -5.37
CA LEU A 14 8.28 2.37 -5.81
C LEU A 14 9.25 1.21 -6.15
N LYS A 15 10.27 1.50 -6.97
CA LYS A 15 11.31 0.52 -7.34
C LYS A 15 12.17 0.09 -6.15
N MET A 16 12.54 1.02 -5.28
CA MET A 16 13.32 0.71 -4.08
C MET A 16 12.54 -0.19 -3.13
N MET A 17 11.27 0.14 -2.88
CA MET A 17 10.37 -0.61 -2.01
C MET A 17 10.18 -2.03 -2.52
N LYS A 18 9.85 -2.18 -3.81
CA LYS A 18 9.75 -3.48 -4.48
C LYS A 18 11.01 -4.31 -4.23
N ARG A 19 12.19 -3.75 -4.52
CA ARG A 19 13.47 -4.46 -4.33
C ARG A 19 13.73 -4.89 -2.89
N TYR A 20 13.34 -4.08 -1.90
CA TYR A 20 13.47 -4.45 -0.49
C TYR A 20 12.55 -5.60 -0.10
N ILE A 21 11.31 -5.58 -0.58
CA ILE A 21 10.32 -6.63 -0.34
C ILE A 21 10.73 -7.94 -1.03
N GLU A 22 11.14 -7.89 -2.29
CA GLU A 22 11.66 -9.04 -3.04
C GLU A 22 12.81 -9.69 -2.31
N ARG A 23 13.85 -8.90 -1.96
CA ARG A 23 15.01 -9.39 -1.22
C ARG A 23 14.62 -10.04 0.11
N TYR A 24 13.64 -9.49 0.83
CA TYR A 24 13.18 -10.05 2.10
C TYR A 24 12.53 -11.43 1.90
N PHE A 25 11.68 -11.58 0.90
CA PHE A 25 11.02 -12.86 0.60
C PHE A 25 12.00 -13.90 0.05
N GLU A 26 12.89 -13.51 -0.87
CA GLU A 26 13.93 -14.37 -1.43
C GLU A 26 14.83 -14.97 -0.34
N LEU A 27 15.34 -14.13 0.57
CA LEU A 27 16.20 -14.57 1.68
C LEU A 27 15.51 -15.57 2.61
N ARG A 28 14.18 -15.61 2.61
CA ARG A 28 13.37 -16.50 3.45
C ARG A 28 12.72 -17.65 2.69
N ASN A 29 12.99 -17.77 1.37
CA ASN A 29 12.33 -18.73 0.48
C ASN A 29 10.80 -18.68 0.58
N ILE A 30 10.24 -17.47 0.68
CA ILE A 30 8.79 -17.26 0.64
C ILE A 30 8.38 -17.08 -0.82
N ASP A 31 7.34 -17.78 -1.24
CA ASP A 31 6.74 -17.63 -2.56
C ASP A 31 5.83 -16.38 -2.60
N TYR A 32 6.01 -15.51 -3.60
CA TYR A 32 5.38 -14.18 -3.63
C TYR A 32 5.06 -13.69 -5.04
N SER A 33 4.13 -12.72 -5.12
CA SER A 33 3.87 -11.89 -6.29
C SER A 33 3.81 -10.42 -5.85
N ILE A 34 4.45 -9.51 -6.59
CA ILE A 34 4.40 -8.07 -6.31
C ILE A 34 3.90 -7.32 -7.54
N GLU A 35 2.82 -6.58 -7.35
CA GLU A 35 2.31 -5.61 -8.31
C GLU A 35 2.60 -4.19 -7.82
N CYS A 36 2.93 -3.30 -8.76
CA CYS A 36 3.32 -1.93 -8.46
C CYS A 36 2.44 -0.94 -9.20
N PHE A 37 2.02 0.10 -8.49
CA PHE A 37 1.16 1.17 -8.97
C PHE A 37 1.85 2.51 -8.74
N ASP A 38 1.89 3.36 -9.76
CA ASP A 38 2.41 4.73 -9.67
C ASP A 38 1.28 5.76 -9.52
N SER A 39 0.06 5.31 -9.17
CA SER A 39 -1.12 6.14 -8.95
C SER A 39 -2.09 5.43 -8.00
N GLY A 40 -2.66 6.18 -7.05
CA GLY A 40 -3.72 5.67 -6.17
C GLY A 40 -4.98 5.28 -6.95
N LYS A 41 -5.30 6.02 -8.03
CA LYS A 41 -6.42 5.69 -8.93
C LYS A 41 -6.22 4.37 -9.64
N ASP A 42 -5.01 4.09 -10.13
CA ASP A 42 -4.71 2.83 -10.80
C ASP A 42 -4.94 1.65 -9.86
N LEU A 43 -4.49 1.75 -8.61
CA LEU A 43 -4.76 0.74 -7.58
C LEU A 43 -6.27 0.56 -7.30
N ILE A 44 -7.03 1.64 -7.12
CA ILE A 44 -8.48 1.55 -6.87
C ILE A 44 -9.25 1.01 -8.08
N SER A 45 -8.79 1.29 -9.30
CA SER A 45 -9.47 0.92 -10.54
C SER A 45 -9.62 -0.60 -10.70
N ILE A 46 -8.77 -1.37 -10.03
CA ILE A 46 -8.77 -2.84 -9.99
C ILE A 46 -9.86 -3.36 -9.04
N SER A 47 -11.05 -2.74 -9.09
CA SER A 47 -12.18 -2.89 -8.16
C SER A 47 -12.53 -4.31 -7.68
N SER A 48 -12.21 -5.37 -8.43
CA SER A 48 -12.38 -6.78 -8.02
C SER A 48 -11.10 -7.49 -7.56
N GLY A 49 -9.92 -6.94 -7.90
CA GLY A 49 -8.59 -7.48 -7.57
C GLY A 49 -8.02 -7.02 -6.23
N LEU A 50 -8.61 -6.00 -5.58
CA LEU A 50 -8.16 -5.54 -4.26
C LEU A 50 -8.27 -6.62 -3.17
N SER A 51 -9.19 -7.58 -3.33
CA SER A 51 -9.31 -8.76 -2.46
C SER A 51 -8.22 -9.81 -2.70
N GLY A 52 -7.47 -9.71 -3.79
CA GLY A 52 -6.41 -10.64 -4.16
C GLY A 52 -5.08 -10.38 -3.46
N PHE A 53 -4.93 -9.23 -2.82
CA PHE A 53 -3.72 -8.87 -2.08
C PHE A 53 -3.81 -9.28 -0.61
N ASP A 54 -2.71 -9.80 -0.08
CA ASP A 54 -2.55 -10.03 1.35
C ASP A 54 -2.04 -8.77 2.05
N ILE A 55 -1.14 -8.03 1.38
CA ILE A 55 -0.46 -6.85 1.91
C ILE A 55 -0.43 -5.74 0.86
N VAL A 56 -0.72 -4.52 1.28
CA VAL A 56 -0.60 -3.31 0.46
C VAL A 56 0.33 -2.33 1.16
N PHE A 57 1.47 -2.02 0.53
CA PHE A 57 2.34 -0.92 0.94
C PHE A 57 1.90 0.34 0.21
N LEU A 58 1.63 1.41 0.95
CA LEU A 58 0.91 2.57 0.43
C LEU A 58 1.55 3.86 0.92
N ASP A 59 1.98 4.72 0.00
CA ASP A 59 2.28 6.10 0.38
C ASP A 59 0.99 6.87 0.68
N ILE A 60 1.07 7.82 1.60
CA ILE A 60 -0.04 8.68 1.99
C ILE A 60 -0.14 9.88 1.04
N ASN A 61 0.99 10.47 0.66
CA ASN A 61 1.03 11.76 -0.01
C ASN A 61 1.30 11.60 -1.51
N MET A 62 0.28 11.16 -2.25
CA MET A 62 0.32 11.07 -3.71
C MET A 62 -0.41 12.24 -4.37
N GLU A 63 0.02 12.65 -5.57
CA GLU A 63 -0.55 13.79 -6.30
C GLU A 63 -2.04 13.63 -6.67
N ASP A 64 -2.50 12.39 -6.89
CA ASP A 64 -3.81 12.12 -7.48
C ASP A 64 -4.91 11.83 -6.45
N VAL A 65 -4.67 10.90 -5.53
CA VAL A 65 -5.56 10.48 -4.44
C VAL A 65 -4.72 10.20 -3.22
N ASP A 66 -5.12 10.72 -2.06
CA ASP A 66 -4.43 10.46 -0.80
C ASP A 66 -4.49 8.96 -0.45
N GLY A 67 -3.38 8.39 0.00
CA GLY A 67 -3.29 6.98 0.39
C GLY A 67 -4.28 6.59 1.49
N ILE A 68 -4.70 7.53 2.35
CA ILE A 68 -5.76 7.29 3.34
C ILE A 68 -7.09 6.99 2.65
N ASP A 69 -7.42 7.71 1.58
CA ASP A 69 -8.66 7.48 0.83
C ASP A 69 -8.58 6.19 0.01
N VAL A 70 -7.42 5.88 -0.57
CA VAL A 70 -7.15 4.57 -1.19
C VAL A 70 -7.38 3.44 -0.17
N ALA A 71 -6.86 3.57 1.05
CA ALA A 71 -7.05 2.57 2.10
C ALA A 71 -8.52 2.40 2.50
N LYS A 72 -9.29 3.49 2.57
CA LYS A 72 -10.76 3.41 2.80
C LYS A 72 -11.47 2.67 1.68
N GLU A 73 -11.11 2.92 0.42
CA GLU A 73 -11.68 2.18 -0.70
C GLU A 73 -11.36 0.68 -0.59
N ILE A 74 -10.10 0.31 -0.31
CA ILE A 74 -9.72 -1.09 -0.09
C ILE A 74 -10.58 -1.74 1.00
N ARG A 75 -10.82 -1.04 2.12
CA ARG A 75 -11.63 -1.55 3.23
C ARG A 75 -13.10 -1.80 2.89
N LYS A 76 -13.65 -1.14 1.87
CA LYS A 76 -15.01 -1.45 1.38
C LYS A 76 -15.11 -2.84 0.75
N TYR A 77 -14.01 -3.35 0.20
CA TYR A 77 -13.96 -4.63 -0.51
C TYR A 77 -13.32 -5.75 0.31
N SER A 78 -12.31 -5.42 1.13
CA SER A 78 -11.59 -6.40 1.94
C SER A 78 -11.13 -5.83 3.28
N SER A 79 -11.64 -6.43 4.35
CA SER A 79 -11.19 -6.17 5.73
C SER A 79 -9.95 -6.97 6.12
N SER A 80 -9.57 -7.99 5.35
CA SER A 80 -8.44 -8.88 5.66
C SER A 80 -7.09 -8.40 5.12
N VAL A 81 -7.08 -7.46 4.16
CA VAL A 81 -5.85 -6.92 3.57
C VAL A 81 -5.06 -6.13 4.63
N PHE A 82 -3.80 -6.49 4.84
CA PHE A 82 -2.89 -5.72 5.68
C PHE A 82 -2.41 -4.48 4.93
N ILE A 83 -2.69 -3.29 5.45
CA ILE A 83 -2.26 -2.02 4.85
C ILE A 83 -1.08 -1.49 5.67
N VAL A 84 0.04 -1.24 5.00
CA VAL A 84 1.27 -0.69 5.57
C VAL A 84 1.53 0.67 4.96
N PHE A 85 1.32 1.74 5.72
CA PHE A 85 1.64 3.08 5.27
C PHE A 85 3.14 3.32 5.31
N VAL A 86 3.69 3.81 4.20
CA VAL A 86 5.11 4.19 4.10
C VAL A 86 5.20 5.57 3.51
N THR A 87 5.57 6.56 4.31
CA THR A 87 5.63 7.95 3.85
C THR A 87 6.85 8.67 4.41
N ALA A 88 7.43 9.56 3.61
CA ALA A 88 8.48 10.49 4.06
C ALA A 88 7.90 11.72 4.78
N TYR A 89 6.57 11.85 4.82
CA TYR A 89 5.90 13.05 5.32
C TYR A 89 5.87 13.09 6.86
N ILE A 90 6.83 13.82 7.44
CA ILE A 90 7.04 13.96 8.90
C ILE A 90 5.85 14.61 9.63
N LYS A 91 4.99 15.34 8.92
CA LYS A 91 3.89 16.11 9.53
C LYS A 91 2.78 15.24 10.12
N TYR A 92 2.72 13.96 9.76
CA TYR A 92 1.85 12.99 10.41
C TYR A 92 2.54 12.47 11.67
N SER A 93 2.33 13.17 12.79
CA SER A 93 2.65 12.60 14.10
C SER A 93 1.86 11.30 14.29
N LEU A 94 2.39 10.36 15.08
CA LEU A 94 1.68 9.10 15.42
C LEU A 94 0.25 9.34 15.91
N GLU A 95 0.01 10.46 16.58
CA GLU A 95 -1.29 10.86 17.09
C GLU A 95 -2.22 11.38 15.97
N GLY A 96 -1.71 12.22 15.07
CA GLY A 96 -2.46 12.67 13.89
C GLY A 96 -2.81 11.50 12.97
N LEU A 97 -1.86 10.57 12.77
CA LEU A 97 -2.08 9.34 12.01
C LEU A 97 -3.18 8.49 12.65
N ARG A 98 -3.15 8.28 13.97
CA ARG A 98 -4.21 7.56 14.69
C ARG A 98 -5.59 8.17 14.48
N SER A 99 -5.70 9.50 14.55
CA SER A 99 -6.99 10.18 14.37
C SER A 99 -7.53 10.06 12.94
N MET A 100 -6.66 9.93 11.94
CA MET A 100 -7.07 9.77 10.53
C MET A 100 -7.40 8.32 10.19
N LEU A 101 -6.63 7.38 10.76
CA LEU A 101 -6.82 5.94 10.53
C LEU A 101 -7.94 5.33 11.38
N SER A 102 -8.49 6.03 12.37
CA SER A 102 -9.59 5.52 13.20
C SER A 102 -10.88 5.22 12.44
N GLY A 103 -11.02 5.73 11.21
CA GLY A 103 -12.12 5.38 10.29
C GLY A 103 -11.78 4.26 9.29
N ILE A 104 -10.56 3.69 9.35
CA ILE A 104 -10.05 2.65 8.44
C ILE A 104 -9.98 1.28 9.13
N PHE A 105 -9.90 1.26 10.46
CA PHE A 105 -9.88 0.06 11.30
C PHE A 105 -11.25 -0.25 11.91
#